data_AF-A0A073CJR0-F1
#
_entry.id   AF-A0A073CJR0-F1
#
_cell.length_a   1.000
_cell.length_b   1.000
_cell.length_c   1.000
_cell.angle_alpha   90.00
_cell.angle_beta   90.00
_cell.angle_gamma   90.00
#
_symmetry.space_group_name_H-M   'P 1'
#
loop_
_entity.id
_entity.type
_entity.pdbx_description
1 polymer ?
#
loop_
_entity_poly.entity_id
_entity_poly.type
_entity_poly.pdbx_seq_one_letter_code
_entity_poly.pdbx_strand_id
1 'polypeptide(L)'
;MGRSDKRALRSQLIRLMAHVIKWKCQPQKRTSSWSTTILSARNEIEAIQEDTPSLNRNTIDLIWDKCFEKAVKEAETEMNQKCSLISLSWQEVFEEEYSLFNYN
;
A
#
# COMPACT_ATOMS: atom_id res chain seq x y z
N MET A 1 -5.44 -20.66 11.39
CA MET A 1 -4.62 -19.50 10.99
C MET A 1 -4.85 -19.09 9.55
N GLY A 2 -4.36 -19.78 8.51
CA GLY A 2 -4.17 -19.17 7.17
C GLY A 2 -5.32 -18.43 6.44
N ARG A 3 -6.60 -18.56 6.82
CA ARG A 3 -7.69 -17.72 6.25
C ARG A 3 -7.78 -16.33 6.89
N SER A 4 -7.37 -16.14 8.15
CA SER A 4 -7.25 -14.80 8.74
C SER A 4 -6.08 -14.06 8.13
N ASP A 5 -4.95 -14.74 7.99
CA ASP A 5 -3.67 -14.11 7.62
C ASP A 5 -3.70 -13.67 6.16
N LYS A 6 -4.29 -14.48 5.26
CA LYS A 6 -4.60 -14.06 3.89
C LYS A 6 -5.50 -12.84 3.80
N ARG A 7 -6.48 -12.72 4.72
CA ARG A 7 -7.37 -11.56 4.77
C ARG A 7 -6.63 -10.33 5.30
N ALA A 8 -5.82 -10.49 6.34
CA ALA A 8 -5.00 -9.44 6.90
C ALA A 8 -4.00 -8.91 5.86
N LEU A 9 -3.26 -9.79 5.17
CA LEU A 9 -2.33 -9.43 4.09
C LEU A 9 -3.05 -8.60 3.02
N ARG A 10 -4.23 -9.07 2.57
CA ARG A 10 -5.01 -8.37 1.56
C ARG A 10 -5.41 -6.98 2.03
N SER A 11 -5.93 -6.85 3.25
CA SER A 11 -6.35 -5.56 3.81
C SER A 11 -5.16 -4.60 3.93
N GLN A 12 -4.00 -5.08 4.38
CA GLN A 12 -2.81 -4.26 4.49
C GLN A 12 -2.26 -3.82 3.13
N LEU A 13 -2.25 -4.70 2.14
CA LEU A 13 -1.83 -4.37 0.79
C LEU A 13 -2.72 -3.28 0.17
N ILE A 14 -4.04 -3.38 0.35
CA ILE A 14 -4.99 -2.34 -0.10
C ILE A 14 -4.70 -1.01 0.60
N ARG A 15 -4.54 -1.02 1.93
CA ARG A 15 -4.23 0.20 2.72
C ARG A 15 -2.93 0.86 2.27
N LEU A 16 -1.89 0.05 2.05
CA LEU A 16 -0.59 0.49 1.57
C LEU A 16 -0.70 1.14 0.19
N MET A 17 -1.29 0.44 -0.78
CA MET A 17 -1.49 0.96 -2.14
C MET A 17 -2.34 2.23 -2.15
N ALA A 18 -3.40 2.32 -1.34
CA ALA A 18 -4.26 3.51 -1.28
C ALA A 18 -3.48 4.74 -0.81
N HIS A 19 -2.61 4.59 0.19
CA HIS A 19 -1.77 5.68 0.68
C HIS A 19 -0.66 6.07 -0.32
N VAL A 20 -0.07 5.10 -1.02
CA VAL A 20 0.85 5.37 -2.13
C VAL A 20 0.15 6.16 -3.24
N ILE A 21 -1.07 5.79 -3.63
CA ILE A 21 -1.87 6.52 -4.64
C ILE A 21 -2.12 7.95 -4.17
N LYS A 22 -2.59 8.14 -2.93
CA LYS A 22 -2.80 9.48 -2.34
C LYS A 22 -1.53 10.33 -2.39
N TRP A 23 -0.39 9.73 -2.05
CA TRP A 23 0.90 10.41 -2.09
C TRP A 23 1.29 10.88 -3.50
N LYS A 24 1.04 10.06 -4.51
CA LYS A 24 1.33 10.39 -5.92
C LYS A 24 0.33 11.39 -6.51
N CYS A 25 -0.95 11.29 -6.16
CA CYS A 25 -2.01 12.13 -6.72
C CYS A 25 -2.22 13.46 -5.99
N GLN A 26 -1.76 13.63 -4.75
CA GLN A 26 -1.90 14.86 -3.97
C GLN A 26 -0.58 15.30 -3.34
N PRO A 27 0.45 15.64 -4.14
CA PRO A 27 1.76 16.07 -3.61
C PRO A 27 1.66 17.24 -2.63
N GLN A 28 0.74 18.15 -2.83
CA GLN A 28 0.46 19.32 -1.98
C GLN A 28 -0.23 18.99 -0.65
N LYS A 29 -0.76 17.76 -0.48
CA LYS A 29 -1.43 17.31 0.76
C LYS A 29 -0.64 16.22 1.50
N ARG A 30 0.60 15.95 1.09
CA ARG A 30 1.46 14.97 1.77
C ARG A 30 1.69 15.41 3.22
N THR A 31 1.50 14.48 4.14
CA THR A 31 1.72 14.68 5.58
C THR A 31 2.64 13.60 6.12
N SER A 32 3.26 13.88 7.27
CA SER A 32 4.04 12.88 8.01
C SER A 32 3.17 11.68 8.43
N SER A 33 1.88 11.91 8.69
CA SER A 33 0.95 10.82 8.98
C SER A 33 0.76 9.87 7.80
N TRP A 34 0.77 10.37 6.55
CA TRP A 34 0.66 9.48 5.37
C TRP A 34 1.91 8.63 5.20
N SER A 35 3.11 9.21 5.37
CA SER A 35 4.36 8.43 5.35
C SER A 35 4.39 7.39 6.47
N THR A 36 3.94 7.75 7.68
CA THR A 36 3.84 6.81 8.80
C THR A 36 2.87 5.67 8.50
N THR A 37 1.72 5.94 7.87
CA THR A 37 0.78 4.88 7.48
C THR A 37 1.37 3.94 6.43
N ILE A 38 2.13 4.45 5.46
CA ILE A 38 2.82 3.63 4.45
C ILE A 38 3.84 2.71 5.14
N LEU A 39 4.68 3.27 6.02
CA LEU A 39 5.67 2.50 6.78
C LEU A 39 5.00 1.43 7.65
N SER A 40 3.98 1.79 8.42
CA SER A 40 3.25 0.86 9.29
C SER A 40 2.58 -0.26 8.49
N ALA A 41 2.00 0.03 7.31
CA ALA A 41 1.39 -1.00 6.48
C ALA A 41 2.42 -1.96 5.88
N ARG A 42 3.63 -1.48 5.53
CA ARG A 42 4.75 -2.34 5.11
C ARG A 42 5.18 -3.27 6.25
N ASN A 43 5.40 -2.73 7.45
CA ASN A 43 5.81 -3.51 8.61
C ASN A 43 4.77 -4.58 8.99
N GLU A 44 3.48 -4.25 8.89
CA GLU A 44 2.40 -5.22 9.16
C GLU A 44 2.34 -6.34 8.10
N ILE A 45 2.65 -6.04 6.83
CA ILE A 45 2.77 -7.07 5.78
C ILE A 45 3.96 -7.97 6.08
N GLU A 46 5.11 -7.40 6.44
CA GLU A 46 6.32 -8.15 6.78
C GLU A 46 6.07 -9.08 7.97
N ALA A 47 5.46 -8.60 9.05
CA ALA A 47 5.10 -9.42 10.21
C ALA A 47 4.18 -10.59 9.83
N ILE A 48 3.19 -10.37 8.95
CA ILE A 48 2.33 -11.45 8.44
C ILE A 48 3.12 -12.49 7.64
N GLN A 49 4.14 -12.06 6.90
CA GLN A 49 5.01 -12.94 6.12
C GLN A 49 5.98 -13.72 7.01
N GLU A 50 6.49 -13.12 8.08
CA GLU A 50 7.29 -13.81 9.10
C GLU A 50 6.48 -14.90 9.81
N ASP A 51 5.26 -14.58 10.24
CA ASP A 51 4.35 -15.53 10.88
C ASP A 51 3.84 -16.61 9.92
N THR A 52 3.67 -16.27 8.63
CA THR A 52 3.17 -17.18 7.60
C THR A 52 3.99 -17.07 6.30
N PRO A 53 5.14 -17.76 6.19
CA PRO A 53 6.07 -17.64 5.05
C PRO A 53 5.49 -18.00 3.67
N SER A 54 4.40 -18.76 3.63
CA SER A 54 3.67 -19.04 2.38
C SER A 54 2.97 -17.81 1.78
N LEU A 55 2.76 -16.75 2.57
CA LEU A 55 2.17 -15.46 2.15
C LEU A 55 3.21 -14.50 1.56
N ASN A 56 4.22 -15.05 0.89
CA ASN A 56 5.32 -14.32 0.26
C ASN A 56 4.90 -13.51 -0.98
N ARG A 57 5.89 -12.96 -1.68
CA ARG A 57 5.75 -12.17 -2.91
C ARG A 57 4.84 -12.82 -3.97
N ASN A 58 4.96 -14.11 -4.22
CA ASN A 58 4.11 -14.78 -5.22
C ASN A 58 2.62 -14.70 -4.83
N THR A 59 2.31 -14.77 -3.53
CA THR A 59 0.94 -14.59 -3.04
C THR A 59 0.46 -13.15 -3.25
N ILE A 60 1.33 -12.16 -3.04
CA ILE A 60 1.03 -10.74 -3.28
C ILE A 60 0.78 -10.50 -4.78
N ASP A 61 1.64 -11.02 -5.65
CA ASP A 61 1.51 -10.87 -7.11
C ASP A 61 0.17 -11.42 -7.62
N LEU A 62 -0.29 -12.57 -7.09
CA LEU A 62 -1.59 -13.17 -7.43
C LEU A 62 -2.80 -12.31 -7.04
N ILE A 63 -2.66 -11.42 -6.05
CA ILE A 63 -3.75 -10.55 -5.59
C ILE A 63 -3.57 -9.09 -5.97
N TRP A 64 -2.45 -8.74 -6.62
CA TRP A 64 -2.02 -7.37 -6.89
C TRP A 64 -3.10 -6.52 -7.54
N ASP A 65 -3.56 -6.90 -8.73
CA ASP A 65 -4.54 -6.13 -9.51
C ASP A 65 -5.84 -5.91 -8.75
N LYS A 66 -6.34 -6.96 -8.08
CA LYS A 66 -7.57 -6.87 -7.28
C LYS A 66 -7.41 -6.02 -6.02
N CYS A 67 -6.19 -5.86 -5.52
CA CYS A 67 -5.90 -4.96 -4.41
C CYS A 67 -5.72 -3.53 -4.91
N PHE A 68 -5.03 -3.35 -6.04
CA PHE A 68 -4.87 -2.07 -6.71
C PHE A 68 -6.22 -1.43 -7.08
N GLU A 69 -7.13 -2.17 -7.72
CA GLU A 69 -8.48 -1.67 -8.05
C GLU A 69 -9.27 -1.19 -6.82
N LYS A 70 -9.11 -1.87 -5.68
CA LYS A 70 -9.76 -1.48 -4.42
C LYS A 70 -9.09 -0.25 -3.81
N ALA A 71 -7.77 -0.23 -3.82
CA ALA A 71 -6.97 0.89 -3.34
C ALA A 71 -7.25 2.18 -4.11
N VAL A 72 -7.42 2.10 -5.44
CA VAL A 72 -7.85 3.22 -6.28
C VAL A 72 -9.20 3.76 -5.78
N LYS A 73 -10.21 2.89 -5.58
CA LYS A 73 -11.53 3.33 -5.12
C LYS A 73 -11.50 3.97 -3.73
N GLU A 74 -10.73 3.40 -2.80
CA GLU A 74 -10.53 3.97 -1.47
C GLU A 74 -9.85 5.35 -1.54
N ALA A 75 -8.76 5.45 -2.31
CA ALA A 75 -8.05 6.69 -2.50
C ALA A 75 -8.92 7.76 -3.18
N GLU A 76 -9.67 7.42 -4.23
CA GLU A 76 -10.58 8.36 -4.90
C GLU A 76 -11.65 8.92 -3.94
N THR A 77 -12.19 8.05 -3.09
CA THR A 77 -13.20 8.41 -2.10
C THR A 77 -12.63 9.38 -1.06
N GLU A 78 -11.45 9.09 -0.50
CA GLU A 78 -10.81 9.96 0.50
C GLU A 78 -10.31 11.28 -0.10
N MET A 79 -9.75 11.23 -1.31
CA MET A 79 -9.25 12.42 -1.99
C MET A 79 -10.36 13.30 -2.56
N ASN A 80 -11.59 12.76 -2.66
CA ASN A 80 -12.72 13.34 -3.39
C ASN A 80 -12.35 13.75 -4.83
N GLN A 81 -11.56 12.92 -5.51
CA GLN A 81 -11.12 13.14 -6.90
C GLN A 81 -10.86 11.81 -7.60
N LYS A 82 -10.86 11.81 -8.94
CA LYS A 82 -10.49 10.64 -9.74
C LYS A 82 -8.98 10.42 -9.79
N CYS A 83 -8.57 9.16 -9.74
CA CYS A 83 -7.19 8.75 -9.90
C CYS A 83 -6.92 8.50 -11.39
N SER A 84 -5.79 9.01 -11.89
CA SER A 84 -5.33 8.77 -13.26
C SER A 84 -4.30 7.64 -13.36
N LEU A 85 -3.89 7.05 -12.24
CA LEU A 85 -2.94 5.94 -12.24
C LEU A 85 -3.60 4.68 -12.78
N ILE A 86 -2.93 4.01 -13.71
CA ILE A 86 -3.39 2.75 -14.31
C ILE A 86 -2.73 1.52 -13.67
N SER A 87 -1.62 1.72 -12.96
CA SER A 87 -0.85 0.66 -12.31
C SER A 87 0.04 1.21 -11.21
N LEU A 88 0.49 0.33 -10.31
CA LEU A 88 1.64 0.53 -9.44
C LEU A 88 2.65 -0.60 -9.67
N SER A 89 3.92 -0.29 -9.48
CA SER A 89 5.04 -1.22 -9.48
C SER A 89 5.38 -1.70 -8.07
N TRP A 90 6.11 -2.82 -7.98
CA TRP A 90 6.65 -3.30 -6.72
C TRP A 90 7.53 -2.24 -6.03
N GLN A 91 8.37 -1.57 -6.81
CA GLN A 91 9.27 -0.53 -6.33
C GLN A 91 8.51 0.62 -5.66
N GLU A 92 7.45 1.13 -6.30
CA GLU A 92 6.63 2.20 -5.72
C GLU A 92 5.94 1.76 -4.43
N VAL A 93 5.48 0.51 -4.34
CA VAL A 93 4.69 0.05 -3.18
C VAL A 93 5.58 -0.34 -2.01
N PHE A 94 6.70 -1.00 -2.24
CA PHE A 94 7.51 -1.61 -1.18
C PHE A 94 8.90 -0.97 -0.97
N GLU A 95 9.49 -0.33 -1.97
CA GLU A 95 10.90 0.06 -1.93
C GLU A 95 11.11 1.58 -1.90
N GLU A 96 10.24 2.35 -2.57
CA GLU A 96 10.33 3.81 -2.62
C GLU A 96 10.16 4.41 -1.21
N GLU A 97 11.00 5.38 -0.89
CA GLU A 97 10.95 6.09 0.38
C GLU A 97 9.93 7.24 0.32
N TYR A 98 8.94 7.17 1.20
CA TYR A 98 7.91 8.18 1.34
C TYR A 98 8.22 9.02 2.58
N SER A 99 8.98 10.09 2.40
CA SER A 99 9.39 11.00 3.48
C SER A 99 9.11 12.45 3.10
N LEU A 100 8.85 13.28 4.11
CA LEU A 100 8.82 14.74 3.98
C LEU A 100 10.18 15.37 4.33
N PHE A 101 11.08 14.60 4.92
CA PHE A 101 12.45 15.03 5.17
C PHE A 101 13.28 14.68 3.95
N ASN A 102 13.60 15.70 3.16
CA ASN A 102 14.69 15.58 2.19
C ASN A 102 15.99 15.65 3.01
N TYR A 103 16.68 14.52 3.15
CA TYR A 103 18.07 14.55 3.58
C TYR A 103 18.86 15.17 2.43
N ASN A 104 19.27 16.44 2.60
CA ASN A 104 20.23 17.12 1.73
C ASN A 104 21.59 16.42 1.78
#